data_AF-I1YIE4-F1
#
_entry.id   AF-I1YIE4-F1
#
_cell.length_a   1.000
_cell.length_b   1.000
_cell.length_c   1.000
_cell.angle_alpha   90.00
_cell.angle_beta   90.00
_cell.angle_gamma   90.00
#
_symmetry.space_group_name_H-M   'P 1'
#
loop_
_entity.id
_entity.type
_entity.pdbx_description
1 polymer ?
#
loop_
_entity_poly.entity_id
_entity_poly.type
_entity_poly.pdbx_seq_one_letter_code
_entity_poly.pdbx_strand_id
1 'polypeptide(L)'
;MKRHLWLPSFLIIGLVVTPAAFANAGAEREALAKVIHELNALESLIKRAEANAEQDSRIRFRYDWLRQDLKQIKDGIHSHIDSPRAQPRSFPPLRGDYRR
;
A
#
# COMPACT_ATOMS: atom_id res chain seq x y z
N MET A 1 33.20 -8.58 42.87
CA MET A 1 32.55 -9.04 41.63
C MET A 1 31.18 -8.39 41.54
N LYS A 2 31.02 -7.38 40.67
CA LYS A 2 29.82 -6.54 40.57
C LYS A 2 28.74 -7.28 39.77
N ARG A 3 27.64 -7.65 40.41
CA ARG A 3 26.50 -8.31 39.76
C ARG A 3 25.46 -7.23 39.45
N HIS A 4 25.45 -6.76 38.20
CA HIS A 4 24.35 -5.96 37.67
C HIS A 4 23.14 -6.89 37.46
N LEU A 5 22.14 -6.82 38.33
CA LEU A 5 20.78 -7.30 38.03
C LEU A 5 19.93 -6.10 37.65
N TRP A 6 19.62 -6.03 36.37
CA TRP A 6 18.80 -5.00 35.75
C TRP A 6 17.41 -5.58 35.45
N LEU A 7 16.37 -4.78 35.76
CA LEU A 7 14.98 -4.84 35.28
C LEU A 7 14.03 -5.90 35.90
N PRO A 8 12.70 -5.61 36.02
CA PRO A 8 11.88 -4.99 34.96
C PRO A 8 10.98 -3.82 35.37
N SER A 9 11.00 -2.76 34.56
CA SER A 9 9.91 -1.80 34.45
C SER A 9 8.76 -2.44 33.67
N PHE A 10 7.63 -2.66 34.35
CA PHE A 10 6.37 -3.04 33.72
C PHE A 10 5.81 -1.84 32.94
N LEU A 11 5.82 -1.90 31.62
CA LEU A 11 5.17 -0.92 30.76
C LEU A 11 3.75 -1.40 30.43
N ILE A 12 2.75 -0.75 31.03
CA ILE A 12 1.35 -0.88 30.65
C ILE A 12 1.15 -0.14 29.33
N ILE A 13 0.79 -0.85 28.26
CA ILE A 13 0.27 -0.24 27.03
C ILE A 13 -1.22 -0.57 26.95
N GLY A 14 -2.05 0.37 27.39
CA GLY A 14 -3.45 0.41 26.98
C GLY A 14 -3.52 1.07 25.60
N LEU A 15 -3.88 0.31 24.57
CA LEU A 15 -4.10 0.86 23.23
C LEU A 15 -5.59 0.90 22.90
N VAL A 16 -6.03 2.14 22.71
CA VAL A 16 -7.32 2.69 22.31
C VAL A 16 -7.94 1.99 21.10
N VAL A 17 -9.25 1.71 21.17
CA VAL A 17 -10.05 1.18 20.05
C VAL A 17 -10.75 2.33 19.29
N THR A 18 -10.15 2.70 18.17
CA THR A 18 -10.74 3.02 16.83
C THR A 18 -11.53 4.31 16.55
N PRO A 19 -11.28 4.91 15.36
CA PRO A 19 -12.03 4.53 14.15
C PRO A 19 -11.13 3.85 13.08
N ALA A 20 -11.04 2.52 13.10
CA ALA A 20 -10.14 1.75 12.23
C ALA A 20 -10.62 1.64 10.77
N ALA A 21 -11.89 1.92 10.47
CA ALA A 21 -12.41 1.70 9.11
C ALA A 21 -11.83 2.69 8.08
N PHE A 22 -11.68 3.97 8.45
CA PHE A 22 -11.05 4.98 7.59
C PHE A 22 -9.53 4.86 7.58
N ALA A 23 -8.92 4.51 8.73
CA ALA A 23 -7.49 4.26 8.82
C ALA A 23 -7.06 3.06 7.97
N ASN A 24 -7.85 1.99 7.93
CA ASN A 24 -7.57 0.80 7.12
C ASN A 24 -7.65 1.08 5.61
N ALA A 25 -8.67 1.83 5.17
CA ALA A 25 -8.81 2.22 3.76
C ALA A 25 -7.70 3.22 3.33
N GLY A 26 -7.32 4.15 4.20
CA GLY A 26 -6.18 5.05 3.98
C GLY A 26 -4.85 4.30 3.89
N ALA A 27 -4.60 3.37 4.83
CA ALA A 27 -3.41 2.53 4.84
C ALA A 27 -3.32 1.61 3.61
N GLU A 28 -4.45 1.03 3.17
CA GLU A 28 -4.52 0.26 1.92
C GLU A 28 -4.12 1.13 0.72
N ARG A 29 -4.69 2.33 0.60
CA ARG A 29 -4.38 3.27 -0.50
C ARG A 29 -2.92 3.69 -0.50
N GLU A 30 -2.34 3.96 0.67
CA GLU A 30 -0.92 4.30 0.82
C GLU A 30 -0.02 3.14 0.38
N ALA A 31 -0.33 1.92 0.83
CA ALA A 31 0.41 0.73 0.44
C ALA A 31 0.33 0.49 -1.08
N LEU A 32 -0.85 0.63 -1.68
CA LEU A 32 -1.03 0.48 -3.12
C LEU A 32 -0.34 1.58 -3.93
N ALA A 33 -0.33 2.83 -3.45
CA ALA A 33 0.43 3.92 -4.06
C ALA A 33 1.94 3.63 -4.01
N LYS A 34 2.43 3.07 -2.90
CA LYS A 34 3.82 2.60 -2.80
C LYS A 34 4.11 1.48 -3.79
N VAL A 35 3.21 0.50 -3.96
CA VAL A 35 3.36 -0.54 -4.98
C VAL A 35 3.53 0.08 -6.37
N ILE A 36 2.68 1.03 -6.77
CA ILE A 36 2.82 1.72 -8.06
C ILE A 36 4.18 2.42 -8.18
N HIS A 37 4.64 3.08 -7.12
CA HIS A 37 5.95 3.72 -7.11
C HIS A 37 7.10 2.73 -7.36
N GLU A 38 7.10 1.60 -6.66
CA GLU A 38 8.12 0.55 -6.84
C GLU A 38 8.05 -0.04 -8.26
N LEU A 39 6.85 -0.29 -8.80
CA LEU A 39 6.68 -0.77 -10.18
C LEU A 39 7.23 0.22 -11.21
N ASN A 40 7.14 1.53 -10.95
CA ASN A 40 7.76 2.54 -11.82
C ASN A 40 9.29 2.54 -11.70
N ALA A 41 9.84 2.29 -10.52
CA ALA A 41 11.30 2.18 -10.32
C ALA A 41 11.90 0.99 -11.09
N LEU A 42 11.14 -0.09 -11.27
CA LEU A 42 11.56 -1.27 -12.04
C LEU A 42 11.86 -0.96 -13.52
N GLU A 43 11.31 0.11 -14.10
CA GLU A 43 11.55 0.46 -15.51
C GLU A 43 13.06 0.65 -15.80
N SER A 44 13.80 1.22 -14.84
CA SER A 44 15.24 1.40 -14.99
C SER A 44 16.01 0.07 -15.01
N LEU A 45 15.59 -0.90 -14.19
CA LEU A 45 16.17 -2.24 -14.14
C LEU A 45 15.84 -3.03 -15.40
N ILE A 46 14.61 -2.92 -15.90
CA ILE A 46 14.16 -3.57 -17.13
C ILE A 46 14.97 -3.06 -18.33
N LYS A 47 15.17 -1.74 -18.45
CA LYS A 47 16.02 -1.16 -19.50
C LYS A 47 17.46 -1.66 -19.44
N ARG A 48 18.04 -1.74 -18.24
CA ARG A 48 19.38 -2.30 -18.05
C ARG A 48 19.43 -3.77 -18.42
N ALA A 49 18.44 -4.56 -18.01
CA ALA A 49 18.37 -5.97 -18.34
C ALA A 49 18.27 -6.19 -19.86
N GLU A 50 17.42 -5.43 -20.54
CA GLU A 50 17.26 -5.47 -22.00
C GLU A 50 18.54 -5.05 -22.74
N ALA A 51 19.25 -4.03 -22.25
CA ALA A 51 20.52 -3.61 -22.83
C ALA A 51 21.65 -4.64 -22.67
N ASN A 52 21.59 -5.46 -21.60
CA ASN A 52 22.57 -6.53 -21.35
C ASN A 52 22.13 -7.89 -21.94
N ALA A 53 20.97 -7.97 -22.59
CA ALA A 53 20.47 -9.23 -23.14
C ALA A 53 21.30 -9.69 -24.35
N GLU A 54 21.62 -10.98 -24.38
CA GLU A 54 22.33 -11.60 -25.51
C GLU A 54 21.47 -11.54 -26.79
N GLN A 55 21.95 -10.80 -27.79
CA GLN A 55 21.23 -10.59 -29.05
C GLN A 55 21.11 -11.86 -29.92
N ASP A 56 22.04 -12.81 -29.75
CA ASP A 56 22.16 -14.03 -30.56
C ASP A 56 21.58 -15.29 -29.89
N SER A 57 20.83 -15.09 -28.80
CA SER A 57 20.16 -16.19 -28.12
C SER A 57 18.97 -16.69 -28.94
N ARG A 58 18.88 -18.02 -29.16
CA ARG A 58 17.76 -18.66 -29.89
C ARG A 58 16.40 -18.40 -29.22
N ILE A 59 16.39 -18.19 -27.90
CA ILE A 59 15.18 -17.85 -27.12
C ILE A 59 15.41 -16.50 -26.47
N ARG A 60 14.59 -15.51 -26.85
CA ARG A 60 14.69 -14.14 -26.34
C ARG A 60 13.61 -13.86 -25.32
N PHE A 61 13.99 -13.22 -24.22
CA PHE A 61 13.04 -12.70 -23.25
C PHE A 61 12.20 -11.56 -23.86
N ARG A 62 10.88 -11.59 -23.66
CA ARG A 62 9.92 -10.64 -24.23
C ARG A 62 9.72 -9.44 -23.32
N TYR A 63 10.66 -8.50 -23.36
CA TYR A 63 10.61 -7.26 -22.57
C TYR A 63 9.41 -6.37 -22.90
N ASP A 64 8.90 -6.47 -24.13
CA ASP A 64 7.66 -5.82 -24.56
C ASP A 64 6.44 -6.37 -23.79
N TRP A 65 6.34 -7.69 -23.64
CA TRP A 65 5.27 -8.34 -22.88
C TRP A 65 5.35 -7.99 -21.39
N LEU A 66 6.54 -8.05 -20.81
CA LEU A 66 6.76 -7.65 -19.41
C LEU A 66 6.27 -6.21 -19.16
N ARG A 67 6.61 -5.26 -20.03
CA ARG A 67 6.16 -3.86 -19.89
C ARG A 67 4.65 -3.73 -20.02
N GLN A 68 4.04 -4.49 -20.93
CA GLN A 68 2.59 -4.49 -21.09
C GLN A 68 1.88 -5.03 -19.83
N ASP A 69 2.39 -6.10 -19.23
CA ASP A 69 1.83 -6.67 -18.01
C ASP A 69 1.98 -5.72 -16.82
N LEU A 70 3.15 -5.11 -16.65
CA LEU A 70 3.37 -4.10 -15.60
C LEU A 70 2.46 -2.89 -15.77
N LYS A 71 2.18 -2.48 -17.02
CA LYS A 71 1.20 -1.43 -17.31
C LYS A 71 -0.19 -1.85 -16.86
N GLN A 72 -0.64 -3.06 -17.22
CA GLN A 72 -1.96 -3.57 -16.83
C GLN A 72 -2.12 -3.65 -15.31
N ILE A 73 -1.09 -4.10 -14.59
CA ILE A 73 -1.09 -4.15 -13.12
C ILE A 73 -1.25 -2.73 -12.55
N LYS A 74 -0.45 -1.76 -13.02
CA LYS A 74 -0.56 -0.37 -12.57
C LYS A 74 -1.94 0.22 -12.85
N ASP A 75 -2.47 0.00 -14.05
CA ASP A 75 -3.80 0.47 -14.45
C ASP A 75 -4.90 -0.14 -13.56
N GLY A 76 -4.79 -1.44 -13.24
CA GLY A 76 -5.72 -2.11 -12.32
C GLY A 76 -5.67 -1.54 -10.90
N ILE A 77 -4.48 -1.27 -10.37
CA ILE A 77 -4.32 -0.64 -9.05
C ILE A 77 -4.89 0.78 -9.06
N HIS A 78 -4.57 1.59 -10.07
CA HIS A 78 -5.12 2.93 -10.24
C HIS A 78 -6.65 2.91 -10.29
N SER A 79 -7.24 2.03 -11.09
CA SER A 79 -8.69 1.86 -11.18
C SER A 79 -9.32 1.51 -9.83
N HIS A 80 -8.67 0.68 -9.01
CA HIS A 80 -9.16 0.32 -7.67
C HIS A 80 -9.05 1.48 -6.66
N ILE A 81 -7.98 2.25 -6.76
CA ILE A 81 -7.74 3.45 -5.95
C ILE A 81 -8.73 4.57 -6.32
N ASP A 82 -9.04 4.74 -7.61
CA ASP A 82 -9.88 5.82 -8.13
C ASP A 82 -11.38 5.49 -8.13
N SER A 83 -11.74 4.23 -7.93
CA SER A 83 -13.13 3.79 -7.76
C SER A 83 -13.80 4.57 -6.62
N PRO A 84 -14.92 5.28 -6.87
CA PRO A 84 -15.61 6.06 -5.84
C PRO A 84 -15.99 5.18 -4.66
N ARG A 85 -15.37 5.39 -3.49
CA ARG A 85 -15.77 4.69 -2.26
C ARG A 85 -16.12 5.69 -1.15
N ALA A 86 -17.34 5.51 -0.66
CA ALA A 86 -17.98 6.16 0.48
C ALA A 86 -18.32 7.65 0.29
N GLN A 87 -19.46 7.92 -0.35
CA GLN A 87 -20.20 9.14 -0.04
C GLN A 87 -20.45 9.19 1.48
N PRO A 88 -20.29 10.35 2.15
CA PRO A 88 -20.61 10.47 3.57
C PRO A 88 -22.02 9.94 3.81
N ARG A 89 -22.23 9.01 4.76
CA ARG A 89 -23.58 8.68 5.18
C ARG A 89 -24.21 9.96 5.73
N SER A 90 -25.25 10.45 5.06
CA SER A 90 -26.07 11.51 5.63
C SER A 90 -26.73 10.95 6.89
N PHE A 91 -26.29 11.40 8.05
CA PHE A 91 -26.98 11.09 9.29
C PHE A 91 -28.20 12.01 9.38
N PRO A 92 -29.40 11.47 9.66
CA PRO A 92 -30.55 12.32 9.95
C PRO A 92 -30.25 13.22 11.17
N PRO A 93 -30.80 14.44 11.23
CA PRO A 93 -30.53 15.37 12.33
C PRO A 93 -30.93 14.74 13.67
N LEU A 94 -30.04 14.85 14.66
CA LEU A 94 -30.31 14.40 16.02
C LEU A 94 -31.47 15.23 16.59
N ARG A 95 -32.47 14.58 17.22
CA ARG A 95 -33.70 15.22 17.72
C ARG A 95 -33.48 16.29 18.79
N GLY A 96 -32.28 16.40 19.37
CA GLY A 96 -31.85 17.54 20.17
C GLY A 96 -32.46 17.68 21.57
N ASP A 97 -33.53 16.96 21.89
CA ASP A 97 -34.13 16.97 23.23
C ASP A 97 -34.08 15.56 23.85
N TYR A 98 -33.03 15.33 24.64
CA TYR A 98 -32.82 14.08 25.39
C TYR A 98 -33.00 14.29 26.91
N ARG A 99 -33.55 15.44 27.33
CA ARG A 99 -33.71 15.80 28.75
C ARG A 99 -35.02 16.55 28.97
N ARG A 100 -36.13 15.88 28.71
CA ARG A 100 -37.36 16.12 29.48
C ARG A 100 -37.41 15.21 30.68
#